data_AF-A0A7J2GYU8-F1
#
_entry.id   AF-A0A7J2GYU8-F1
#
_cell.length_a   1.000
_cell.length_b   1.000
_cell.length_c   1.000
_cell.angle_alpha   90.00
_cell.angle_beta   90.00
_cell.angle_gamma   90.00
#
_symmetry.space_group_name_H-M   'P 1'
#
loop_
_entity.id
_entity.type
_entity.pdbx_description
1 polymer ?
#
loop_
_entity_poly.entity_id
_entity_poly.type
_entity_poly.pdbx_seq_one_letter_code
_entity_poly.pdbx_strand_id
1 'polypeptide(L)'
;MMDVEEFSKERGEPAWMRRLRAKALKKFYELEEPEGIKVDYEELEYYTPHQKVGSLREVPKEVRKVFDKLGLPEFERRMLAGVSLQTDSTVIYEEVLRKFEEKGVIIEDMDVAIKKYGWLKDYFMKLIPYDLHKFAALHTALWSGGVLVRVPKGVKVDLPIQAFILINKGRISQFEHNIIIAEEGSKVHFIEGCSAPVFSKVSIHSGMEEVYVGRNADVQVTTLQNWTKNVKNYPTKRYLVEEGGRLRLLSAMLGSKHTVLYPTAILKGKNAKVECSGISFVDGKRVVETGANVVHLGKGTRSKLVNKSVVKDEGVSKFKGKIKVVRGAKDSVGF
;
A
#
# COMPACT_ATOMS: atom_id res chain seq x y z
N MET A 1 20.19 -7.53 -17.15
CA MET A 1 18.75 -7.32 -17.33
C MET A 1 18.04 -8.37 -16.50
N MET A 2 17.09 -8.00 -15.64
CA MET A 2 16.50 -8.96 -14.69
C MET A 2 15.59 -9.96 -15.44
N ASP A 3 15.85 -11.26 -15.29
CA ASP A 3 15.00 -12.30 -15.86
C ASP A 3 13.77 -12.50 -14.97
N VAL A 4 12.67 -11.82 -15.33
CA VAL A 4 11.38 -11.95 -14.63
C VAL A 4 10.73 -13.32 -14.81
N GLU A 5 11.12 -14.09 -15.83
CA GLU A 5 10.61 -15.46 -16.01
C GLU A 5 11.27 -16.41 -15.02
N GLU A 6 12.59 -16.35 -14.90
CA GLU A 6 13.34 -17.10 -13.88
C GLU A 6 12.89 -16.72 -12.47
N PHE A 7 12.78 -15.41 -12.19
CA PHE A 7 12.27 -14.89 -10.92
C PHE A 7 10.89 -15.47 -10.54
N SER A 8 9.95 -15.49 -11.49
CA SER A 8 8.61 -16.03 -11.28
C SER A 8 8.63 -17.57 -11.09
N LYS A 9 9.53 -18.26 -11.80
CA LYS A 9 9.72 -19.71 -11.72
C LYS A 9 10.29 -20.13 -10.36
N GLU A 10 11.34 -19.46 -9.86
CA GLU A 10 11.92 -19.71 -8.54
C GLU A 10 10.87 -19.57 -7.42
N ARG A 11 9.95 -18.62 -7.58
CA ARG A 11 8.87 -18.36 -6.63
C ARG A 11 7.69 -19.32 -6.80
N GLY A 12 7.67 -20.20 -7.80
CA GLY A 12 6.56 -21.12 -8.05
C GLY A 12 5.22 -20.43 -8.31
N GLU A 13 5.25 -19.30 -9.02
CA GLU A 13 4.06 -18.50 -9.30
C GLU A 13 3.20 -19.12 -10.42
N PRO A 14 1.87 -18.86 -10.42
CA PRO A 14 1.00 -19.34 -11.50
C PRO A 14 1.35 -18.67 -12.84
N ALA A 15 1.09 -19.38 -13.94
CA ALA A 15 1.47 -18.92 -15.28
C ALA A 15 0.89 -17.55 -15.69
N TRP A 16 -0.25 -17.14 -15.12
CA TRP A 16 -0.81 -15.81 -15.38
C TRP A 16 0.03 -14.69 -14.78
N MET A 17 0.63 -14.90 -13.60
CA MET A 17 1.51 -13.92 -12.95
C MET A 17 2.81 -13.77 -13.72
N ARG A 18 3.44 -14.88 -14.11
CA ARG A 18 4.63 -14.87 -14.96
C ARG A 18 4.45 -14.05 -16.24
N ARG A 19 3.33 -14.29 -16.95
CA ARG A 19 3.00 -13.52 -18.17
C ARG A 19 2.76 -12.04 -17.89
N LEU A 20 2.14 -11.72 -16.75
CA LEU A 20 1.89 -10.34 -16.33
C LEU A 20 3.22 -9.61 -16.06
N ARG A 21 4.15 -10.23 -15.31
CA ARG A 21 5.48 -9.68 -15.04
C ARG A 21 6.25 -9.39 -16.33
N ALA A 22 6.26 -10.33 -17.28
CA ALA A 22 6.93 -10.16 -18.57
C ALA A 22 6.35 -8.99 -19.40
N LYS A 23 5.01 -8.90 -19.48
CA LYS A 23 4.33 -7.77 -20.15
C LYS A 23 4.67 -6.43 -19.50
N ALA A 24 4.67 -6.39 -18.18
CA ALA A 24 4.95 -5.18 -17.44
C ALA A 24 6.41 -4.74 -17.58
N LEU A 25 7.36 -5.67 -17.55
CA LEU A 25 8.77 -5.36 -17.78
C LEU A 25 8.99 -4.76 -19.17
N LYS A 26 8.36 -5.33 -20.21
CA LYS A 26 8.41 -4.74 -21.55
C LYS A 26 7.85 -3.31 -21.54
N LYS A 27 6.68 -3.11 -20.93
CA LYS A 27 6.03 -1.81 -20.85
C LYS A 27 6.86 -0.77 -20.10
N PHE A 28 7.59 -1.17 -19.06
CA PHE A 28 8.49 -0.30 -18.29
C PHE A 28 9.56 0.36 -19.18
N TYR A 29 10.14 -0.39 -20.13
CA TYR A 29 11.13 0.15 -21.07
C TYR A 29 10.50 1.06 -22.14
N GLU A 30 9.22 0.89 -22.46
CA GLU A 30 8.50 1.74 -23.42
C GLU A 30 7.99 3.06 -22.81
N LEU A 31 7.69 3.07 -21.51
CA LEU A 31 7.10 4.22 -20.83
C LEU A 31 8.16 5.23 -20.38
N GLU A 32 7.87 6.51 -20.56
CA GLU A 32 8.68 7.61 -20.03
C GLU A 32 8.46 7.82 -18.52
N GLU A 33 9.45 8.42 -17.86
CA GLU A 33 9.30 8.82 -16.46
C GLU A 33 8.23 9.92 -16.34
N PRO A 34 7.38 9.90 -15.29
CA PRO A 34 6.48 11.01 -15.01
C PRO A 34 7.24 12.32 -14.78
N GLU A 35 6.67 13.43 -15.24
CA GLU A 35 7.24 14.76 -15.09
C GLU A 35 7.61 15.08 -13.63
N GLY A 36 8.81 15.62 -13.41
CA GLY A 36 9.31 15.98 -12.08
C GLY A 36 9.84 14.81 -11.25
N ILE A 37 9.76 13.58 -11.76
CA ILE A 37 10.39 12.41 -11.16
C ILE A 37 11.62 12.03 -12.00
N LYS A 38 12.75 11.81 -11.32
CA LYS A 38 13.97 11.27 -11.93
C LYS A 38 14.53 10.17 -11.07
N VAL A 39 14.71 8.99 -11.64
CA VAL A 39 15.28 7.83 -10.97
C VAL A 39 16.47 7.30 -11.75
N ASP A 40 17.58 7.10 -11.05
CA ASP A 40 18.68 6.31 -11.57
C ASP A 40 18.37 4.84 -11.26
N TYR A 41 18.01 4.09 -12.29
CA TYR A 41 17.63 2.68 -12.18
C TYR A 41 18.86 1.75 -12.07
N GLU A 42 20.07 2.23 -12.37
CA GLU A 42 21.30 1.42 -12.27
C GLU A 42 21.82 1.35 -10.82
N GLU A 43 21.49 2.34 -9.99
CA GLU A 43 21.85 2.37 -8.57
C GLU A 43 20.94 1.53 -7.67
N LEU A 44 19.84 0.97 -8.21
CA LEU A 44 18.84 0.23 -7.46
C LEU A 44 19.17 -1.26 -7.37
N GLU A 45 19.08 -1.83 -6.17
CA GLU A 45 19.03 -3.27 -5.98
C GLU A 45 17.56 -3.70 -5.95
N TYR A 46 17.14 -4.47 -6.96
CA TYR A 46 15.74 -4.84 -7.18
C TYR A 46 15.29 -6.07 -6.40
N TYR A 47 16.23 -6.92 -5.98
CA TYR A 47 15.93 -8.15 -5.28
C TYR A 47 16.96 -8.44 -4.20
N THR A 48 16.48 -8.76 -3.01
CA THR A 48 17.25 -9.48 -2.00
C THR A 48 16.39 -10.64 -1.54
N PRO A 49 16.87 -11.89 -1.58
CA PRO A 49 16.14 -13.02 -1.02
C PRO A 49 15.73 -12.71 0.43
N HIS A 50 14.53 -13.10 0.82
CA HIS A 50 14.08 -12.98 2.21
C HIS A 50 15.02 -13.81 3.10
N GLN A 51 15.88 -13.14 3.87
CA GLN A 51 16.63 -13.79 4.93
C GLN A 51 15.73 -13.84 6.16
N LYS A 52 15.25 -15.05 6.51
CA LYS A 52 14.68 -15.29 7.84
C LYS A 52 15.79 -15.04 8.86
N VAL A 53 15.51 -14.19 9.83
CA VAL A 53 16.42 -13.89 10.93
C VAL A 53 15.96 -14.70 12.14
N GLY A 54 16.85 -15.45 12.77
CA GLY A 54 16.48 -16.41 13.82
C GLY A 54 16.16 -15.76 15.16
N SER A 55 16.66 -14.54 15.42
CA SER A 55 16.50 -13.84 16.70
C SER A 55 16.56 -12.31 16.58
N LEU A 56 15.96 -11.57 17.53
CA LEU A 56 16.07 -10.08 17.52
C LEU A 56 17.48 -9.59 17.73
N ARG A 57 18.35 -10.45 18.27
CA ARG A 57 19.75 -10.11 18.49
C ARG A 57 20.52 -10.00 17.18
N GLU A 58 20.05 -10.68 16.14
CA GLU A 58 20.58 -10.62 14.77
C GLU A 58 20.04 -9.44 13.95
N VAL A 59 18.95 -8.80 14.41
CA VAL A 59 18.42 -7.57 13.80
C VAL A 59 19.44 -6.44 13.96
N PRO A 60 19.80 -5.68 12.91
CA PRO A 60 20.76 -4.58 13.05
C PRO A 60 20.34 -3.58 14.13
N LYS A 61 21.32 -3.03 14.88
CA LYS A 61 21.07 -2.17 16.05
C LYS A 61 20.25 -0.92 15.67
N GLU A 62 20.43 -0.44 14.44
CA GLU A 62 19.76 0.72 13.86
C GLU A 62 18.25 0.46 13.72
N VAL A 63 17.86 -0.75 13.30
CA VAL A 63 16.43 -1.15 13.21
C VAL A 63 15.82 -1.27 14.60
N ARG A 64 16.54 -1.88 15.55
CA ARG A 64 16.08 -2.00 16.95
C ARG A 64 15.80 -0.64 17.60
N LYS A 65 16.67 0.34 17.39
CA LYS A 65 16.47 1.72 17.86
C LYS A 65 15.24 2.40 17.24
N VAL A 66 14.90 2.08 15.99
CA VAL A 66 13.66 2.59 15.36
C VAL A 66 12.44 1.96 16.02
N PHE A 67 12.47 0.67 16.29
CA PHE A 67 11.40 0.00 17.04
C PHE A 67 11.20 0.57 18.45
N ASP A 68 12.29 0.88 19.15
CA ASP A 68 12.26 1.57 20.45
C ASP A 68 11.56 2.94 20.35
N LYS A 69 11.95 3.76 19.37
CA LYS A 69 11.38 5.10 19.17
C LYS A 69 9.92 5.09 18.74
N LEU A 70 9.51 4.08 17.98
CA LEU A 70 8.12 3.91 17.57
C LEU A 70 7.22 3.42 18.72
N GLY A 71 7.81 3.04 19.86
CA GLY A 71 7.06 2.52 21.00
C GLY A 71 6.38 1.18 20.70
N LEU A 72 6.82 0.46 19.66
CA LEU A 72 6.20 -0.81 19.28
C LEU A 72 6.34 -1.80 20.45
N PRO A 73 5.28 -2.52 20.83
CA PRO A 73 5.37 -3.64 21.75
C PRO A 73 6.44 -4.62 21.31
N GLU A 74 7.15 -5.23 22.26
CA GLU A 74 8.30 -6.09 21.95
C GLU A 74 7.96 -7.15 20.90
N PHE A 75 6.78 -7.78 21.01
CA PHE A 75 6.24 -8.74 20.06
C PHE A 75 6.21 -8.22 18.61
N GLU A 76 5.69 -7.02 18.36
CA GLU A 76 5.65 -6.43 17.01
C GLU A 76 7.07 -6.23 16.46
N ARG A 77 8.02 -5.84 17.31
CA ARG A 77 9.44 -5.74 16.93
C ARG A 77 9.99 -7.09 16.49
N ARG A 78 9.60 -8.16 17.19
CA ARG A 78 10.04 -9.53 16.93
C ARG A 78 9.45 -10.05 15.61
N MET A 79 8.17 -9.78 15.38
CA MET A 79 7.48 -10.16 14.14
C MET A 79 8.07 -9.44 12.92
N LEU A 80 8.32 -8.12 13.03
CA LEU A 80 8.92 -7.32 11.96
C LEU A 80 10.39 -7.63 11.69
N ALA A 81 11.05 -8.20 12.68
CA ALA A 81 12.39 -8.76 12.56
C ALA A 81 12.40 -10.14 11.87
N GLY A 82 11.25 -10.77 11.62
CA GLY A 82 11.15 -12.13 11.07
C GLY A 82 11.47 -13.23 12.10
N VAL A 83 11.40 -12.92 13.40
CA VAL A 83 11.75 -13.80 14.50
C VAL A 83 10.50 -14.52 15.01
N SER A 84 10.49 -15.85 14.92
CA SER A 84 9.42 -16.69 15.49
C SER A 84 9.52 -16.72 17.02
N LEU A 85 8.39 -16.58 17.71
CA LEU A 85 8.28 -16.84 19.15
C LEU A 85 6.91 -17.41 19.53
N GLN A 86 6.92 -18.22 20.58
CA GLN A 86 5.79 -18.41 21.46
C GLN A 86 5.97 -17.50 22.69
N THR A 87 5.07 -16.51 22.84
CA THR A 87 4.88 -15.70 24.05
C THR A 87 3.38 -15.60 24.35
N ASP A 88 3.00 -15.21 25.57
CA ASP A 88 1.59 -15.03 25.95
C ASP A 88 0.84 -14.02 25.06
N SER A 89 1.53 -13.01 24.52
CA SER A 89 0.95 -12.06 23.55
C SER A 89 0.79 -12.63 22.14
N THR A 90 1.59 -13.65 21.79
CA THR A 90 1.43 -14.40 20.53
C THR A 90 0.11 -15.17 20.56
N VAL A 91 -0.25 -15.73 21.72
CA VAL A 91 -1.52 -16.44 21.93
C VAL A 91 -2.71 -15.50 21.67
N ILE A 92 -2.69 -14.27 22.18
CA ILE A 92 -3.77 -13.30 21.97
C ILE A 92 -3.88 -12.90 20.49
N TYR A 93 -2.75 -12.65 19.81
CA TYR A 93 -2.75 -12.28 18.39
C TYR A 93 -3.23 -13.44 17.50
N GLU A 94 -2.73 -14.65 17.73
CA GLU A 94 -3.20 -15.86 17.05
C GLU A 94 -4.67 -16.17 17.36
N GLU A 95 -5.16 -15.85 18.55
CA GLU A 95 -6.57 -16.00 18.91
C GLU A 95 -7.44 -14.97 18.18
N VAL A 96 -6.98 -13.72 18.04
CA VAL A 96 -7.67 -12.69 17.24
C VAL A 96 -7.69 -13.08 15.76
N LEU A 97 -6.56 -13.54 15.20
CA LEU A 97 -6.50 -14.03 13.83
C LEU A 97 -7.41 -15.24 13.63
N ARG A 98 -7.39 -16.22 14.54
CA ARG A 98 -8.32 -17.35 14.52
C ARG A 98 -9.78 -16.91 14.56
N LYS A 99 -10.15 -15.95 15.41
CA LYS A 99 -11.50 -15.37 15.45
C LYS A 99 -11.90 -14.70 14.14
N PHE A 100 -10.96 -14.11 13.41
CA PHE A 100 -11.21 -13.55 12.09
C PHE A 100 -11.36 -14.65 11.03
N GLU A 101 -10.50 -15.67 11.06
CA GLU A 101 -10.59 -16.84 10.19
C GLU A 101 -11.89 -17.62 10.39
N GLU A 102 -12.35 -17.80 11.63
CA GLU A 102 -13.65 -18.39 11.99
C GLU A 102 -14.83 -17.60 11.40
N LYS A 103 -14.69 -16.28 11.27
CA LYS A 103 -15.64 -15.40 10.57
C LYS A 103 -15.46 -15.40 9.04
N GLY A 104 -14.54 -16.21 8.52
CA GLY A 104 -14.22 -16.33 7.09
C GLY A 104 -13.37 -15.19 6.53
N VAL A 105 -12.79 -14.33 7.39
CA VAL A 105 -11.86 -13.29 6.96
C VAL A 105 -10.58 -13.95 6.47
N ILE A 106 -10.09 -13.53 5.30
CA ILE A 106 -8.81 -13.96 4.76
C ILE A 106 -7.81 -12.85 5.04
N ILE A 107 -6.71 -13.19 5.71
CA ILE A 107 -5.51 -12.36 5.84
C ILE A 107 -4.37 -13.27 5.41
N GLU A 108 -3.77 -12.98 4.26
CA GLU A 108 -2.79 -13.87 3.65
C GLU A 108 -1.66 -13.06 3.01
N ASP A 109 -0.43 -13.58 3.10
CA ASP A 109 0.71 -13.01 2.37
C ASP A 109 0.42 -13.06 0.86
N MET A 110 0.67 -11.96 0.15
CA MET A 110 0.35 -11.87 -1.27
C MET A 110 1.05 -12.96 -2.11
N ASP A 111 2.27 -13.38 -1.73
CA ASP A 111 3.03 -14.44 -2.40
C ASP A 111 2.40 -15.82 -2.25
N VAL A 112 1.70 -16.05 -1.14
CA VAL A 112 0.89 -17.26 -0.91
C VAL A 112 -0.46 -17.12 -1.61
N ALA A 113 -1.09 -15.95 -1.47
CA ALA A 113 -2.43 -15.67 -1.97
C ALA A 113 -2.54 -15.87 -3.50
N ILE A 114 -1.56 -15.41 -4.29
CA ILE A 114 -1.58 -15.57 -5.75
C ILE A 114 -1.54 -17.05 -6.20
N LYS A 115 -1.00 -17.94 -5.38
CA LYS A 115 -0.94 -19.39 -5.66
C LYS A 115 -2.18 -20.11 -5.18
N LYS A 116 -2.65 -19.75 -3.98
CA LYS A 116 -3.77 -20.38 -3.27
C LYS A 116 -5.14 -20.00 -3.84
N TYR A 117 -5.30 -18.74 -4.24
CA TYR A 117 -6.59 -18.18 -4.62
C TYR A 117 -6.64 -17.83 -6.11
N GLY A 118 -7.08 -18.79 -6.94
CA GLY A 118 -7.16 -18.59 -8.39
C GLY A 118 -8.06 -17.44 -8.86
N TRP A 119 -9.01 -17.01 -8.03
CA TRP A 119 -9.88 -15.84 -8.27
C TRP A 119 -9.16 -14.49 -8.08
N LEU A 120 -8.00 -14.47 -7.41
CA LEU A 120 -7.27 -13.23 -7.14
C LEU A 120 -6.78 -12.54 -8.43
N LYS A 121 -6.60 -13.30 -9.51
CA LYS A 121 -6.28 -12.79 -10.86
C LYS A 121 -7.29 -11.76 -11.38
N ASP A 122 -8.51 -11.76 -10.85
CA ASP A 122 -9.61 -10.86 -11.23
C ASP A 122 -9.61 -9.56 -10.41
N TYR A 123 -8.68 -9.44 -9.45
CA TYR A 123 -8.47 -8.25 -8.62
C TYR A 123 -7.04 -7.68 -8.73
N PHE A 124 -6.04 -8.53 -9.00
CA PHE A 124 -4.64 -8.12 -9.07
C PHE A 124 -4.35 -7.26 -10.32
N MET A 125 -3.80 -6.06 -10.12
CA MET A 125 -3.52 -5.03 -11.12
C MET A 125 -4.74 -4.65 -11.98
N LYS A 126 -5.94 -4.52 -11.39
CA LYS A 126 -7.16 -4.15 -12.13
C LYS A 126 -7.56 -2.71 -11.93
N LEU A 127 -7.54 -2.20 -10.70
CA LEU A 127 -7.68 -0.78 -10.44
C LEU A 127 -6.43 -0.03 -10.85
N ILE A 128 -5.26 -0.65 -10.66
CA ILE A 128 -3.97 -0.15 -11.11
C ILE A 128 -3.50 -1.00 -12.31
N PRO A 129 -3.82 -0.61 -13.55
CA PRO A 129 -3.26 -1.29 -14.71
C PRO A 129 -1.73 -1.25 -14.70
N TYR A 130 -1.09 -2.33 -15.14
CA TYR A 130 0.37 -2.44 -15.19
C TYR A 130 1.02 -1.39 -16.10
N ASP A 131 0.28 -0.83 -17.05
CA ASP A 131 0.74 0.17 -18.01
C ASP A 131 0.35 1.61 -17.64
N LEU A 132 -0.20 1.81 -16.44
CA LEU A 132 -0.71 3.11 -16.00
C LEU A 132 0.36 4.21 -16.03
N HIS A 133 1.57 3.89 -15.60
CA HIS A 133 2.76 4.76 -15.64
C HIS A 133 4.01 3.88 -15.42
N LYS A 134 5.21 4.44 -15.65
CA LYS A 134 6.48 3.69 -15.58
C LYS A 134 6.67 2.94 -14.24
N PHE A 135 6.37 3.58 -13.10
CA PHE A 135 6.45 2.90 -11.79
C PHE A 135 5.44 1.76 -11.62
N ALA A 136 4.28 1.80 -12.29
CA ALA A 136 3.32 0.70 -12.23
C ALA A 136 3.79 -0.51 -13.01
N ALA A 137 4.43 -0.26 -14.15
CA ALA A 137 5.06 -1.30 -14.95
C ALA A 137 6.22 -1.95 -14.18
N LEU A 138 7.08 -1.13 -13.56
CA LEU A 138 8.19 -1.62 -12.74
C LEU A 138 7.69 -2.41 -11.53
N HIS A 139 6.73 -1.87 -10.77
CA HIS A 139 6.11 -2.55 -9.65
C HIS A 139 5.54 -3.91 -10.09
N THR A 140 4.74 -3.95 -11.14
CA THR A 140 4.12 -5.21 -11.60
C THR A 140 5.17 -6.24 -12.01
N ALA A 141 6.28 -5.82 -12.62
CA ALA A 141 7.36 -6.73 -12.97
C ALA A 141 8.06 -7.29 -11.71
N LEU A 142 8.21 -6.47 -10.67
CA LEU A 142 9.14 -6.72 -9.56
C LEU A 142 8.47 -6.94 -8.19
N TRP A 143 7.14 -6.89 -8.11
CA TRP A 143 6.45 -6.93 -6.83
C TRP A 143 6.84 -8.18 -6.04
N SER A 144 6.99 -7.99 -4.73
CA SER A 144 7.32 -9.06 -3.79
C SER A 144 6.73 -8.71 -2.43
N GLY A 145 5.93 -9.61 -1.86
CA GLY A 145 5.20 -9.38 -0.62
C GLY A 145 4.02 -8.41 -0.76
N GLY A 146 3.47 -8.03 0.39
CA GLY A 146 2.18 -7.36 0.50
C GLY A 146 1.13 -8.29 1.11
N VAL A 147 -0.09 -7.81 1.29
CA VAL A 147 -1.15 -8.55 1.98
C VAL A 147 -2.45 -8.59 1.17
N LEU A 148 -3.09 -9.76 1.14
CA LEU A 148 -4.48 -9.92 0.77
C LEU A 148 -5.33 -9.89 2.04
N VAL A 149 -6.28 -8.94 2.10
CA VAL A 149 -7.35 -8.92 3.10
C VAL A 149 -8.69 -9.08 2.39
N ARG A 150 -9.46 -10.15 2.68
CA ARG A 150 -10.85 -10.28 2.22
C ARG A 150 -11.78 -10.43 3.41
N VAL A 151 -12.78 -9.56 3.50
CA VAL A 151 -13.80 -9.55 4.55
C VAL A 151 -15.14 -9.98 3.95
N PRO A 152 -15.70 -11.14 4.35
CA PRO A 152 -16.93 -11.66 3.76
C PRO A 152 -18.15 -10.79 3.98
N LYS A 153 -19.19 -11.06 3.19
CA LYS A 153 -20.48 -10.37 3.27
C LYS A 153 -21.02 -10.30 4.71
N GLY A 154 -21.38 -9.09 5.15
CA GLY A 154 -21.96 -8.82 6.46
C GLY A 154 -21.00 -8.94 7.66
N VAL A 155 -19.75 -9.38 7.45
CA VAL A 155 -18.78 -9.55 8.53
C VAL A 155 -18.21 -8.20 8.96
N LYS A 156 -18.17 -7.97 10.27
CA LYS A 156 -17.55 -6.79 10.87
C LYS A 156 -16.28 -7.21 11.59
N VAL A 157 -15.18 -6.58 11.21
CA VAL A 157 -13.88 -6.70 11.87
C VAL A 157 -13.78 -5.55 12.87
N ASP A 158 -13.87 -5.87 14.17
CA ASP A 158 -13.98 -4.87 15.24
C ASP A 158 -12.63 -4.27 15.64
N LEU A 159 -11.53 -4.96 15.36
CA LEU A 159 -10.17 -4.47 15.56
C LEU A 159 -9.51 -4.18 14.20
N PRO A 160 -8.64 -3.16 14.11
CA PRO A 160 -7.94 -2.88 12.87
C PRO A 160 -6.98 -4.01 12.50
N ILE A 161 -6.95 -4.35 11.21
CA ILE A 161 -5.93 -5.23 10.63
C ILE A 161 -4.74 -4.36 10.28
N GLN A 162 -3.57 -4.68 10.83
CA GLN A 162 -2.35 -3.89 10.62
C GLN A 162 -1.36 -4.68 9.76
N ALA A 163 -0.88 -4.07 8.69
CA ALA A 163 0.27 -4.53 7.93
C ALA A 163 1.41 -3.54 8.13
N PHE A 164 2.51 -3.98 8.72
CA PHE A 164 3.68 -3.14 8.92
C PHE A 164 4.78 -3.59 7.97
N ILE A 165 5.18 -2.66 7.11
CA ILE A 165 6.11 -2.86 6.00
C ILE A 165 7.43 -2.18 6.40
N LEU A 166 8.50 -2.97 6.52
CA LEU A 166 9.79 -2.46 6.95
C LEU A 166 10.88 -2.73 5.90
N ILE A 167 11.57 -1.67 5.48
CA ILE A 167 12.74 -1.80 4.60
C ILE A 167 13.91 -2.26 5.47
N ASN A 168 14.43 -3.47 5.30
CA ASN A 168 15.43 -4.03 6.21
C ASN A 168 16.89 -3.89 5.73
N LYS A 169 17.15 -3.45 4.49
CA LYS A 169 18.51 -3.18 3.96
C LYS A 169 18.52 -1.96 3.05
N GLY A 170 19.65 -1.24 3.01
CA GLY A 170 19.87 -0.13 2.07
C GLY A 170 19.98 -0.63 0.63
N ARG A 171 19.64 0.23 -0.35
CA ARG A 171 19.54 -0.05 -1.81
C ARG A 171 18.38 -0.90 -2.27
N ILE A 172 17.59 -1.49 -1.36
CA ILE A 172 16.40 -2.25 -1.75
C ILE A 172 15.35 -1.29 -2.30
N SER A 173 14.85 -1.61 -3.50
CA SER A 173 13.59 -1.08 -4.01
C SER A 173 12.44 -1.96 -3.50
N GLN A 174 11.46 -1.35 -2.84
CA GLN A 174 10.32 -2.07 -2.28
C GLN A 174 9.10 -1.91 -3.17
N PHE A 175 8.48 -3.04 -3.50
CA PHE A 175 7.32 -3.15 -4.38
C PHE A 175 6.27 -4.07 -3.75
N GLU A 176 5.72 -3.67 -2.61
CA GLU A 176 4.69 -4.46 -1.93
C GLU A 176 3.30 -4.16 -2.48
N HIS A 177 2.50 -5.21 -2.69
CA HIS A 177 1.20 -5.10 -3.33
C HIS A 177 0.08 -5.55 -2.38
N ASN A 178 -0.74 -4.59 -1.95
CA ASN A 178 -1.83 -4.81 -1.00
C ASN A 178 -3.17 -4.85 -1.73
N ILE A 179 -3.99 -5.86 -1.46
CA ILE A 179 -5.37 -5.95 -1.98
C ILE A 179 -6.31 -6.11 -0.80
N ILE A 180 -7.28 -5.19 -0.68
CA ILE A 180 -8.32 -5.22 0.34
C ILE A 180 -9.68 -5.35 -0.33
N ILE A 181 -10.40 -6.42 -0.04
CA ILE A 181 -11.73 -6.71 -0.57
C ILE A 181 -12.72 -6.74 0.59
N ALA A 182 -13.56 -5.72 0.68
CA ALA A 182 -14.66 -5.66 1.64
C ALA A 182 -15.95 -5.99 0.91
N GLU A 183 -16.51 -7.18 1.15
CA GLU A 183 -17.75 -7.60 0.51
C GLU A 183 -18.97 -6.84 1.03
N GLU A 184 -20.14 -7.08 0.45
CA GLU A 184 -21.37 -6.37 0.76
C GLU A 184 -21.65 -6.29 2.27
N GLY A 185 -21.92 -5.09 2.78
CA GLY A 185 -22.27 -4.85 4.18
C GLY A 185 -21.16 -5.16 5.19
N SER A 186 -19.94 -5.46 4.75
CA SER A 186 -18.82 -5.74 5.64
C SER A 186 -18.19 -4.46 6.21
N LYS A 187 -17.41 -4.60 7.28
CA LYS A 187 -16.67 -3.48 7.89
C LYS A 187 -15.23 -3.88 8.19
N VAL A 188 -14.28 -3.03 7.79
CA VAL A 188 -12.85 -3.23 8.08
C VAL A 188 -12.10 -1.92 8.21
N HIS A 189 -11.18 -1.89 9.16
CA HIS A 189 -10.15 -0.85 9.26
C HIS A 189 -8.80 -1.50 8.96
N PHE A 190 -8.17 -1.09 7.87
CA PHE A 190 -6.82 -1.49 7.51
C PHE A 190 -5.84 -0.38 7.86
N ILE A 191 -4.75 -0.73 8.54
CA ILE A 191 -3.66 0.20 8.87
C ILE A 191 -2.39 -0.29 8.18
N GLU A 192 -1.81 0.57 7.36
CA GLU A 192 -0.53 0.36 6.73
C GLU A 192 0.51 1.27 7.40
N GLY A 193 1.52 0.65 8.01
CA GLY A 193 2.67 1.34 8.59
C GLY A 193 3.92 1.10 7.77
N CYS A 194 4.54 2.16 7.25
CA CYS A 194 5.78 2.06 6.49
C CYS A 194 6.91 2.82 7.21
N SER A 195 7.99 2.12 7.53
CA SER A 195 9.17 2.71 8.18
C SER A 195 10.46 2.12 7.65
N ALA A 196 11.53 2.93 7.58
CA ALA A 196 12.87 2.49 7.24
C ALA A 196 13.85 2.80 8.39
N PRO A 197 14.70 1.84 8.79
CA PRO A 197 15.96 2.11 9.46
C PRO A 197 16.79 3.14 8.68
N VAL A 198 17.62 3.90 9.39
CA VAL A 198 18.49 4.93 8.80
C VAL A 198 19.49 4.28 7.84
N PHE A 199 19.16 4.24 6.54
CA PHE A 199 20.08 3.82 5.49
C PHE A 199 20.76 5.03 4.86
N SER A 200 22.07 4.91 4.65
CA SER A 200 22.90 5.96 4.05
C SER A 200 22.75 6.07 2.52
N LYS A 201 22.11 5.09 1.87
CA LYS A 201 21.97 5.00 0.40
C LYS A 201 20.52 5.23 -0.05
N VAL A 202 20.35 5.68 -1.30
CA VAL A 202 19.03 5.95 -1.92
C VAL A 202 18.26 4.63 -2.07
N SER A 203 17.00 4.65 -1.68
CA SER A 203 16.05 3.54 -1.85
C SER A 203 14.75 4.08 -2.45
N ILE A 204 14.07 3.25 -3.24
CA ILE A 204 12.73 3.55 -3.76
C ILE A 204 11.72 2.70 -3.03
N HIS A 205 10.64 3.34 -2.59
CA HIS A 205 9.43 2.66 -2.19
C HIS A 205 8.34 2.96 -3.21
N SER A 206 7.82 1.92 -3.84
CA SER A 206 6.75 1.98 -4.83
C SER A 206 5.66 0.98 -4.44
N GLY A 207 5.02 1.21 -3.30
CA GLY A 207 3.89 0.42 -2.82
C GLY A 207 2.63 0.57 -3.65
N MET A 208 1.89 -0.51 -3.82
CA MET A 208 0.59 -0.49 -4.46
C MET A 208 -0.51 -0.98 -3.55
N GLU A 209 -1.66 -0.31 -3.64
CA GLU A 209 -2.84 -0.66 -2.85
C GLU A 209 -4.10 -0.59 -3.73
N GLU A 210 -4.79 -1.71 -3.82
CA GLU A 210 -6.08 -1.83 -4.50
C GLU A 210 -7.18 -2.20 -3.50
N VAL A 211 -8.16 -1.31 -3.35
CA VAL A 211 -9.26 -1.53 -2.39
C VAL A 211 -10.60 -1.58 -3.10
N TYR A 212 -11.33 -2.66 -2.85
CA TYR A 212 -12.64 -2.92 -3.39
C TYR A 212 -13.66 -2.83 -2.26
N VAL A 213 -14.42 -1.73 -2.24
CA VAL A 213 -15.48 -1.47 -1.25
C VAL A 213 -16.82 -1.91 -1.85
N GLY A 214 -17.32 -3.04 -1.37
CA GLY A 214 -18.58 -3.63 -1.78
C GLY A 214 -19.81 -2.79 -1.40
N ARG A 215 -20.99 -3.23 -1.86
CA ARG A 215 -22.24 -2.51 -1.60
C ARG A 215 -22.47 -2.37 -0.09
N ASN A 216 -22.75 -1.15 0.38
CA ASN A 216 -22.95 -0.83 1.80
C ASN A 216 -21.79 -1.22 2.73
N ALA A 217 -20.60 -1.54 2.20
CA ALA A 217 -19.42 -1.82 3.03
C ALA A 217 -18.85 -0.53 3.63
N ASP A 218 -18.24 -0.63 4.82
CA ASP A 218 -17.59 0.48 5.50
C ASP A 218 -16.09 0.17 5.69
N VAL A 219 -15.25 0.86 4.92
CA VAL A 219 -13.81 0.65 4.88
C VAL A 219 -13.08 1.89 5.32
N GLN A 220 -12.14 1.72 6.25
CA GLN A 220 -11.15 2.72 6.59
C GLN A 220 -9.76 2.21 6.25
N VAL A 221 -8.96 3.04 5.57
CA VAL A 221 -7.54 2.81 5.35
C VAL A 221 -6.77 3.94 6.01
N THR A 222 -5.86 3.59 6.90
CA THR A 222 -4.93 4.52 7.51
C THR A 222 -3.52 4.20 7.05
N THR A 223 -2.87 5.12 6.35
CA THR A 223 -1.46 5.01 5.97
C THR A 223 -0.63 5.94 6.83
N LEU A 224 0.30 5.37 7.58
CA LEU A 224 1.29 6.09 8.38
C LEU A 224 2.67 5.81 7.81
N GLN A 225 3.34 6.85 7.36
CA GLN A 225 4.65 6.74 6.74
C GLN A 225 5.66 7.61 7.46
N ASN A 226 6.83 7.05 7.79
CA ASN A 226 7.98 7.82 8.27
C ASN A 226 9.27 7.32 7.63
N TRP A 227 9.66 7.97 6.53
CA TRP A 227 10.84 7.59 5.78
C TRP A 227 12.09 8.39 6.14
N THR A 228 13.25 7.79 5.95
CA THR A 228 14.54 8.47 6.10
C THR A 228 14.78 9.46 4.95
N LYS A 229 15.75 10.35 5.12
CA LYS A 229 16.06 11.46 4.18
C LYS A 229 16.47 11.01 2.77
N ASN A 230 16.77 9.73 2.57
CA ASN A 230 17.27 9.20 1.29
C ASN A 230 16.21 8.38 0.52
N VAL A 231 15.04 8.14 1.09
CA VAL A 231 13.99 7.36 0.42
C VAL A 231 13.21 8.23 -0.54
N LYS A 232 13.04 7.76 -1.77
CA LYS A 232 12.09 8.28 -2.75
C LYS A 232 10.82 7.41 -2.69
N ASN A 233 9.68 8.05 -2.50
CA ASN A 233 8.42 7.39 -2.16
C ASN A 233 7.35 7.68 -3.22
N TYR A 234 7.05 6.68 -4.04
CA TYR A 234 6.16 6.78 -5.21
C TYR A 234 5.05 5.71 -5.18
N PRO A 235 4.21 5.67 -4.13
CA PRO A 235 3.13 4.71 -4.05
C PRO A 235 1.98 5.03 -5.01
N THR A 236 1.29 3.99 -5.48
CA THR A 236 0.08 4.11 -6.30
C THR A 236 -1.07 3.43 -5.61
N LYS A 237 -2.10 4.19 -5.24
CA LYS A 237 -3.25 3.67 -4.51
C LYS A 237 -4.56 3.97 -5.22
N ARG A 238 -5.39 2.94 -5.39
CA ARG A 238 -6.68 3.06 -6.08
C ARG A 238 -7.78 2.30 -5.38
N TYR A 239 -8.96 2.91 -5.38
CA TYR A 239 -10.12 2.45 -4.63
C TYR A 239 -11.34 2.44 -5.53
N LEU A 240 -12.14 1.37 -5.46
CA LEU A 240 -13.43 1.27 -6.10
C LEU A 240 -14.52 1.18 -5.03
N VAL A 241 -15.52 2.06 -5.12
CA VAL A 241 -16.62 2.12 -4.14
C VAL A 241 -17.94 1.84 -4.82
N GLU A 242 -18.55 0.72 -4.46
CA GLU A 242 -19.87 0.29 -4.94
C GLU A 242 -21.01 0.98 -4.17
N GLU A 243 -22.25 0.63 -4.51
CA GLU A 243 -23.45 1.34 -4.05
C GLU A 243 -23.53 1.42 -2.52
N GLY A 244 -23.73 2.62 -1.97
CA GLY A 244 -23.83 2.85 -0.53
C GLY A 244 -22.53 2.61 0.25
N GLY A 245 -21.45 2.18 -0.41
CA GLY A 245 -20.14 1.96 0.18
C GLY A 245 -19.55 3.25 0.74
N ARG A 246 -18.79 3.12 1.84
CA ARG A 246 -18.13 4.23 2.53
C ARG A 246 -16.65 3.93 2.64
N LEU A 247 -15.85 4.87 2.15
CA LEU A 247 -14.40 4.80 2.23
C LEU A 247 -13.86 5.99 3.02
N ARG A 248 -13.02 5.73 4.03
CA ARG A 248 -12.25 6.77 4.73
C ARG A 248 -10.77 6.50 4.53
N LEU A 249 -10.07 7.47 3.96
CA LEU A 249 -8.63 7.44 3.76
C LEU A 249 -8.00 8.44 4.72
N LEU A 250 -7.14 7.96 5.59
CA LEU A 250 -6.30 8.80 6.43
C LEU A 250 -4.85 8.58 6.03
N SER A 251 -4.14 9.63 5.66
CA SER A 251 -2.75 9.59 5.25
C SER A 251 -1.92 10.55 6.09
N ALA A 252 -0.93 10.03 6.81
CA ALA A 252 0.07 10.83 7.50
C ALA A 252 1.44 10.61 6.85
N MET A 253 1.90 11.63 6.12
CA MET A 253 3.13 11.58 5.33
C MET A 253 4.24 12.31 6.07
N LEU A 254 5.20 11.55 6.62
CA LEU A 254 6.36 12.07 7.33
C LEU A 254 7.67 11.59 6.67
N GLY A 255 8.67 12.46 6.64
CA GLY A 255 10.01 12.13 6.15
C GLY A 255 10.10 12.01 4.61
N SER A 256 10.96 11.11 4.13
CA SER A 256 11.35 10.91 2.71
C SER A 256 12.18 12.06 2.12
N LYS A 257 12.91 11.80 1.02
CA LYS A 257 13.54 12.83 0.18
C LYS A 257 12.50 13.50 -0.71
N HIS A 258 11.71 12.66 -1.37
CA HIS A 258 10.68 13.04 -2.32
C HIS A 258 9.52 12.07 -2.20
N THR A 259 8.31 12.56 -1.93
CA THR A 259 7.07 11.78 -1.96
C THR A 259 6.17 12.28 -3.07
N VAL A 260 5.59 11.36 -3.85
CA VAL A 260 4.50 11.64 -4.80
C VAL A 260 3.38 10.63 -4.56
N LEU A 261 2.25 11.07 -4.01
CA LEU A 261 1.09 10.22 -3.73
C LEU A 261 -0.22 10.91 -4.11
N TYR A 262 -0.98 10.28 -5.01
CA TYR A 262 -2.30 10.75 -5.45
C TYR A 262 -3.33 9.61 -5.37
N PRO A 263 -3.86 9.29 -4.17
CA PRO A 263 -4.86 8.24 -3.99
C PRO A 263 -6.06 8.53 -4.89
N THR A 264 -6.49 7.53 -5.67
CA THR A 264 -7.60 7.70 -6.62
C THR A 264 -8.81 6.87 -6.24
N ALA A 265 -9.91 7.52 -5.85
CA ALA A 265 -11.16 6.86 -5.53
C ALA A 265 -12.17 6.96 -6.68
N ILE A 266 -12.72 5.82 -7.08
CA ILE A 266 -13.76 5.69 -8.10
C ILE A 266 -15.08 5.38 -7.38
N LEU A 267 -15.96 6.39 -7.30
CA LEU A 267 -17.28 6.26 -6.71
C LEU A 267 -18.25 5.72 -7.78
N LYS A 268 -18.24 4.39 -7.94
CA LYS A 268 -18.98 3.69 -8.98
C LYS A 268 -20.47 3.60 -8.70
N GLY A 269 -20.82 3.20 -7.48
CA GLY A 269 -22.21 2.94 -7.13
C GLY A 269 -23.00 4.18 -6.69
N LYS A 270 -24.33 4.09 -6.75
CA LYS A 270 -25.23 5.12 -6.22
C LYS A 270 -24.92 5.37 -4.73
N ASN A 271 -24.94 6.62 -4.31
CA ASN A 271 -24.69 7.05 -2.92
C ASN A 271 -23.34 6.61 -2.32
N ALA A 272 -22.37 6.18 -3.15
CA ALA A 272 -21.01 5.87 -2.70
C ALA A 272 -20.31 7.13 -2.14
N LYS A 273 -19.49 6.95 -1.10
CA LYS A 273 -18.85 8.06 -0.38
C LYS A 273 -17.37 7.83 -0.17
N VAL A 274 -16.58 8.90 -0.26
CA VAL A 274 -15.19 8.91 0.18
C VAL A 274 -14.86 10.15 1.00
N GLU A 275 -14.10 9.97 2.07
CA GLU A 275 -13.41 11.05 2.77
C GLU A 275 -11.91 10.80 2.69
N CYS A 276 -11.17 11.78 2.17
CA CYS A 276 -9.71 11.75 2.09
C CYS A 276 -9.14 12.79 3.05
N SER A 277 -8.43 12.35 4.08
CA SER A 277 -7.77 13.20 5.07
C SER A 277 -6.26 13.02 4.97
N GLY A 278 -5.55 14.05 4.51
CA GLY A 278 -4.10 14.09 4.41
C GLY A 278 -3.48 15.00 5.48
N ILE A 279 -2.42 14.52 6.12
CA ILE A 279 -1.56 15.29 7.01
C ILE A 279 -0.13 15.11 6.52
N SER A 280 0.61 16.21 6.33
CA SER A 280 2.03 16.16 6.02
C SER A 280 2.85 17.09 6.91
N PHE A 281 4.05 16.65 7.25
CA PHE A 281 5.08 17.48 7.88
C PHE A 281 6.33 17.45 7.00
N VAL A 282 6.76 18.61 6.52
CA VAL A 282 7.85 18.75 5.55
C VAL A 282 8.91 19.67 6.12
N ASP A 283 10.10 19.13 6.39
CA ASP A 283 11.26 19.84 6.95
C ASP A 283 12.54 19.64 6.11
N GLY A 284 13.58 20.43 6.36
CA GLY A 284 14.84 20.36 5.61
C GLY A 284 14.66 20.70 4.12
N LYS A 285 15.21 19.88 3.22
CA LYS A 285 15.13 20.05 1.75
C LYS A 285 14.21 19.02 1.09
N ARG A 286 13.16 18.60 1.80
CA ARG A 286 12.25 17.54 1.35
C ARG A 286 11.17 18.10 0.43
N VAL A 287 10.71 17.27 -0.51
CA VAL A 287 9.59 17.58 -1.39
C VAL A 287 8.47 16.56 -1.16
N VAL A 288 7.29 17.01 -0.77
CA VAL A 288 6.13 16.15 -0.59
C VAL A 288 5.01 16.64 -1.48
N GLU A 289 4.70 15.85 -2.50
CA GLU A 289 3.54 16.03 -3.36
C GLU A 289 2.45 15.04 -2.94
N THR A 290 1.41 15.54 -2.28
CA THR A 290 0.22 14.76 -1.94
C THR A 290 -1.00 15.24 -2.71
N GLY A 291 -2.09 14.50 -2.61
CA GLY A 291 -3.32 14.87 -3.28
C GLY A 291 -4.43 13.87 -3.06
N ALA A 292 -5.46 13.98 -3.88
CA ALA A 292 -6.48 12.95 -4.05
C ALA A 292 -7.21 13.18 -5.37
N ASN A 293 -7.47 12.09 -6.09
CA ASN A 293 -8.31 12.10 -7.28
C ASN A 293 -9.62 11.38 -6.96
N VAL A 294 -10.75 12.01 -7.23
CA VAL A 294 -12.06 11.37 -7.06
C VAL A 294 -12.84 11.42 -8.36
N VAL A 295 -13.32 10.27 -8.79
CA VAL A 295 -14.18 10.12 -9.97
C VAL A 295 -15.58 9.72 -9.51
N HIS A 296 -16.53 10.63 -9.65
CA HIS A 296 -17.95 10.41 -9.38
C HIS A 296 -18.61 9.81 -10.62
N LEU A 297 -18.96 8.52 -10.56
CA LEU A 297 -19.69 7.80 -11.62
C LEU A 297 -21.17 7.58 -11.23
N GLY A 298 -21.41 7.19 -9.98
CA GLY A 298 -22.75 6.94 -9.46
C GLY A 298 -23.52 8.22 -9.15
N LYS A 299 -24.85 8.11 -9.12
CA LYS A 299 -25.75 9.20 -8.68
C LYS A 299 -25.66 9.41 -7.16
N GLY A 300 -25.77 10.65 -6.70
CA GLY A 300 -25.77 10.98 -5.27
C GLY A 300 -24.45 10.71 -4.55
N THR A 301 -23.35 10.57 -5.30
CA THR A 301 -22.04 10.23 -4.73
C THR A 301 -21.43 11.43 -4.02
N ARG A 302 -20.70 11.20 -2.92
CA ARG A 302 -20.14 12.28 -2.10
C ARG A 302 -18.65 12.13 -1.87
N SER A 303 -17.91 13.22 -1.99
CA SER A 303 -16.48 13.25 -1.67
C SER A 303 -16.16 14.43 -0.76
N LYS A 304 -15.17 14.23 0.11
CA LYS A 304 -14.62 15.27 0.98
C LYS A 304 -13.11 15.11 1.01
N LEU A 305 -12.38 16.14 0.60
CA LEU A 305 -10.93 16.17 0.55
C LEU A 305 -10.42 17.21 1.54
N VAL A 306 -9.69 16.76 2.56
CA VAL A 306 -9.06 17.63 3.56
C VAL A 306 -7.57 17.32 3.56
N ASN A 307 -6.74 18.32 3.28
CA ASN A 307 -5.29 18.17 3.38
C ASN A 307 -4.72 19.30 4.23
N LYS A 308 -3.95 18.94 5.26
CA LYS A 308 -3.23 19.88 6.13
C LYS A 308 -1.74 19.59 6.03
N SER A 309 -0.96 20.63 5.75
CA SER A 309 0.50 20.51 5.62
C SER A 309 1.17 21.52 6.54
N VAL A 310 2.21 21.08 7.24
CA VAL A 310 3.10 21.94 8.01
C VAL A 310 4.47 21.90 7.34
N VAL A 311 4.97 23.07 6.94
CA VAL A 311 6.24 23.20 6.21
C VAL A 311 7.21 23.99 7.07
N LYS A 312 8.46 23.51 7.13
CA LYS A 312 9.58 24.08 7.86
C LYS A 312 10.84 24.10 6.98
N ASP A 313 11.77 25.00 7.28
CA ASP A 313 13.07 25.14 6.59
C ASP A 313 12.89 25.43 5.09
N GLU A 314 13.59 24.68 4.22
CA GLU A 314 13.49 24.77 2.75
C GLU A 314 12.51 23.72 2.18
N GLY A 315 11.62 23.18 3.00
CA GLY A 315 10.69 22.12 2.62
C GLY A 315 9.67 22.61 1.58
N VAL A 316 9.26 21.72 0.68
CA VAL A 316 8.24 22.02 -0.33
C VAL A 316 7.08 21.04 -0.20
N SER A 317 5.89 21.57 0.08
CA SER A 317 4.63 20.82 0.02
C SER A 317 3.82 21.26 -1.20
N LYS A 318 3.38 20.30 -2.01
CA LYS A 318 2.46 20.53 -3.13
C LYS A 318 1.22 19.66 -2.96
N PHE A 319 0.05 20.27 -3.08
CA PHE A 319 -1.22 19.53 -3.11
C PHE A 319 -1.78 19.51 -4.53
N LYS A 320 -2.11 18.32 -5.05
CA LYS A 320 -2.81 18.15 -6.33
C LYS A 320 -4.10 17.36 -6.13
N GLY A 321 -5.23 18.06 -6.12
CA GLY A 321 -6.56 17.46 -6.02
C GLY A 321 -7.30 17.49 -7.37
N LYS A 322 -8.06 16.44 -7.69
CA LYS A 322 -8.96 16.43 -8.84
C LYS A 322 -10.28 15.77 -8.50
N ILE A 323 -11.39 16.49 -8.68
CA ILE A 323 -12.74 15.92 -8.60
C ILE A 323 -13.33 15.93 -10.01
N LYS A 324 -13.67 14.74 -10.52
CA LYS A 324 -14.30 14.56 -11.83
C LYS A 324 -15.70 13.99 -11.63
N VAL A 325 -16.72 14.76 -12.02
CA VAL A 325 -18.11 14.29 -12.07
C VAL A 325 -18.47 13.96 -13.51
N VAL A 326 -18.78 12.70 -13.79
CA VAL A 326 -19.12 12.29 -15.17
C VAL A 326 -20.59 12.59 -15.49
N ARG A 327 -20.89 12.73 -16.79
CA ARG A 327 -22.27 12.88 -17.27
C ARG A 327 -23.11 11.70 -16.76
N GLY A 328 -24.20 12.00 -16.06
CA GLY A 328 -25.10 10.99 -15.49
C GLY A 328 -24.99 10.81 -13.96
N ALA A 329 -23.89 11.25 -13.34
CA ALA A 329 -23.68 11.24 -11.90
C ALA A 329 -24.44 12.39 -11.20
N LYS A 330 -25.76 12.47 -11.43
CA LYS A 330 -26.64 13.52 -10.88
C LYS A 330 -26.58 13.54 -9.34
N ASP A 331 -26.78 14.72 -8.76
CA ASP A 331 -26.83 14.97 -7.31
C ASP A 331 -25.54 14.63 -6.55
N SER A 332 -24.42 14.50 -7.28
CA SER A 332 -23.12 14.26 -6.67
C SER A 332 -22.51 15.55 -6.12
N VAL A 333 -21.84 15.45 -4.98
CA VAL A 333 -21.24 16.59 -4.28
C VAL A 333 -19.79 16.26 -3.93
N GLY A 334 -18.88 17.15 -4.27
CA GLY A 334 -17.49 17.12 -3.80
C GLY A 334 -17.17 18.36 -2.99
N PHE A 335 -16.47 18.19 -1.88
CA PHE A 335 -15.94 19.26 -1.04
C PHE A 335 -14.42 19.19 -0.98
#